data_AF-A0A2X4TWZ3-F1
#
_entry.id   AF-A0A2X4TWZ3-F1
#
_cell.length_a   1.000
_cell.length_b   1.000
_cell.length_c   1.000
_cell.angle_alpha   90.00
_cell.angle_beta   90.00
_cell.angle_gamma   90.00
#
_symmetry.space_group_name_H-M   'P 1'
#
loop_
_entity.id
_entity.type
_entity.pdbx_description
1 polymer ?
#
loop_
_entity_poly.entity_id
_entity_poly.type
_entity_poly.pdbx_seq_one_letter_code
_entity_poly.pdbx_strand_id
1 'polypeptide(L)'
;MQQRLDAGELLITAPLPGDGEPGTAGEALNVEQQCLAEQPELMALLKRERVDPARRALLLQPQKMQWNWWDDATVELRFWLPAGSFATSVVREIMRQESSDADISE
;
A
#
# COMPACT_ATOMS: atom_id res chain seq x y z
N MET A 1 17.44 11.23 11.13
CA MET A 1 16.25 10.88 10.30
C MET A 1 15.84 9.44 10.49
N GLN A 2 16.74 8.46 10.34
CA GLN A 2 16.42 7.04 10.53
C GLN A 2 15.70 6.74 11.86
N GLN A 3 16.20 7.26 12.99
CA GLN A 3 15.56 7.08 14.30
C GLN A 3 14.09 7.53 14.36
N ARG A 4 13.70 8.58 13.62
CA ARG A 4 12.32 9.08 13.58
C ARG A 4 11.42 8.18 12.71
N LEU A 5 11.99 7.61 11.65
CA LEU A 5 11.33 6.58 10.86
C LEU A 5 11.10 5.32 11.70
N ASP A 6 12.12 4.86 12.42
CA ASP A 6 12.04 3.69 13.30
C ASP A 6 11.02 3.90 14.44
N ALA A 7 10.87 5.14 14.91
CA ALA A 7 9.87 5.54 15.89
C ALA A 7 8.45 5.73 15.30
N GLY A 8 8.27 5.59 13.98
CA GLY A 8 6.99 5.76 13.29
C GLY A 8 6.53 7.21 13.10
N GLU A 9 7.39 8.20 13.36
CA GLU A 9 7.07 9.63 13.15
C GLU A 9 7.17 10.06 11.69
N LEU A 10 7.95 9.33 10.89
CA LEU A 10 8.12 9.53 9.46
C LEU A 10 7.71 8.27 8.73
N LEU A 11 7.19 8.44 7.52
CA LEU A 11 6.77 7.34 6.67
C LEU A 11 7.56 7.39 5.36
N ILE A 12 8.14 6.25 4.96
CA ILE A 12 8.60 6.08 3.59
C ILE A 12 7.36 6.03 2.69
N THR A 13 7.43 6.71 1.56
CA THR A 13 6.33 6.80 0.59
C THR A 13 6.72 6.21 -0.76
N ALA A 14 5.74 5.74 -1.51
CA ALA A 14 5.83 5.42 -2.93
C ALA A 14 5.03 6.44 -3.77
N PRO A 15 5.32 6.57 -5.08
CA PRO A 15 4.62 7.50 -5.94
C PRO A 15 3.24 6.96 -6.29
N LEU A 16 2.26 7.87 -6.31
CA LEU A 16 1.08 7.75 -7.16
C LEU A 16 1.39 8.60 -8.40
N PRO A 17 1.75 7.98 -9.54
CA PRO A 17 2.28 8.71 -10.69
C PRO A 17 1.25 9.68 -11.29
N GLY A 18 1.75 10.73 -11.93
CA GLY A 18 0.93 11.80 -12.48
C GLY A 18 1.71 12.70 -13.44
N ASP A 19 1.09 13.81 -13.83
CA ASP A 19 1.66 14.87 -14.64
C ASP A 19 2.41 15.89 -13.78
N GLY A 20 3.66 15.57 -13.43
CA GLY A 20 4.50 16.49 -12.66
C GLY A 20 5.72 15.83 -12.04
N GLU A 21 6.38 16.58 -11.16
CA GLU A 21 7.60 16.13 -10.48
C GLU A 21 7.31 15.00 -9.47
N PRO A 22 8.10 13.92 -9.43
CA PRO A 22 7.85 12.75 -8.55
C PRO A 22 8.00 13.03 -7.04
N GLY A 23 8.64 14.16 -6.67
CA GLY A 23 8.94 14.54 -5.28
C GLY A 23 10.14 13.80 -4.65
N THR A 24 10.68 12.78 -5.32
CA THR A 24 11.90 12.06 -4.95
C THR A 24 13.10 12.53 -5.77
N ALA A 25 14.30 12.26 -5.25
CA ALA A 25 15.55 12.57 -5.92
C ALA A 25 16.59 11.47 -5.67
N GLY A 26 17.67 11.48 -6.46
CA GLY A 26 18.78 10.53 -6.30
C GLY A 26 18.35 9.08 -6.47
N GLU A 27 18.86 8.21 -5.60
CA GLU A 27 18.61 6.76 -5.67
C GLU A 27 17.13 6.39 -5.54
N ALA A 28 16.37 7.11 -4.70
CA ALA A 28 14.94 6.86 -4.54
C ALA A 28 14.17 7.10 -5.84
N LEU A 29 14.50 8.17 -6.58
CA LEU A 29 13.90 8.45 -7.88
C LEU A 29 14.24 7.35 -8.89
N ASN A 30 15.49 6.88 -8.90
CA ASN A 30 15.93 5.83 -9.81
C ASN A 30 15.15 4.52 -9.58
N VAL A 31 14.96 4.12 -8.32
CA VAL A 31 14.17 2.92 -7.98
C VAL A 31 12.72 3.08 -8.43
N GLU A 32 12.10 4.22 -8.15
CA GLU A 32 10.71 4.50 -8.56
C GLU A 32 10.55 4.46 -10.08
N GLN A 33 11.46 5.09 -10.83
CA GLN A 33 11.45 5.07 -12.29
C GLN A 33 11.66 3.67 -12.86
N GLN A 34 12.54 2.87 -12.26
CA GLN A 34 12.76 1.48 -12.67
C GLN A 34 11.51 0.63 -12.49
N CYS A 35 10.81 0.75 -11.36
CA CYS A 35 9.56 0.03 -11.12
C CYS A 35 8.44 0.42 -12.10
N LEU A 36 8.39 1.69 -12.52
CA LEU A 36 7.37 2.20 -13.43
C LEU A 36 7.72 2.03 -14.92
N ALA A 37 8.96 1.67 -15.24
CA ALA A 37 9.44 1.55 -16.62
C ALA A 37 8.67 0.49 -17.43
N GLU A 38 8.11 -0.52 -16.75
CA GLU A 38 7.32 -1.58 -17.38
C GLU A 38 5.89 -1.14 -17.74
N GLN A 39 5.46 0.08 -17.37
CA GLN A 39 4.09 0.55 -17.54
C GLN A 39 3.98 1.86 -18.36
N PRO A 40 4.61 1.96 -19.54
CA PRO A 40 4.70 3.22 -20.28
C PRO A 40 3.34 3.77 -20.73
N GLU A 41 2.39 2.89 -21.07
CA GLU A 41 1.05 3.29 -21.52
C GLU A 41 0.24 3.96 -20.40
N LEU A 42 0.28 3.38 -19.19
CA LEU A 42 -0.37 3.97 -18.02
C LEU A 42 0.27 5.33 -17.65
N MET A 43 1.60 5.44 -17.75
CA MET A 43 2.28 6.70 -17.47
C MET A 43 1.91 7.80 -18.48
N ALA A 44 1.80 7.43 -19.77
CA ALA A 44 1.35 8.35 -20.81
C ALA A 44 -0.11 8.79 -20.60
N LEU A 45 -0.98 7.86 -20.19
CA LEU A 45 -2.37 8.14 -19.84
C LEU A 45 -2.47 9.17 -18.71
N LEU A 46 -1.79 8.92 -17.59
CA LEU A 46 -1.84 9.81 -16.42
C LEU A 46 -1.38 11.24 -16.75
N LYS A 47 -0.35 11.36 -17.60
CA LYS A 47 0.10 12.66 -18.12
C LYS A 47 -0.92 13.34 -19.02
N ARG A 48 -1.50 12.59 -19.98
CA ARG A 48 -2.50 13.13 -20.90
C ARG A 48 -3.74 13.64 -20.16
N GLU A 49 -4.18 12.93 -19.14
CA GLU A 49 -5.33 13.30 -18.30
C GLU A 49 -4.98 14.31 -17.20
N ARG A 50 -3.72 14.79 -17.14
CA ARG A 50 -3.23 15.77 -16.16
C ARG A 50 -3.55 15.39 -14.72
N VAL A 51 -3.37 14.11 -14.39
CA VAL A 51 -3.57 13.61 -13.03
C VAL A 51 -2.44 14.17 -12.16
N ASP A 52 -2.76 14.88 -11.09
CA ASP A 52 -1.75 15.39 -10.17
C ASP A 52 -0.97 14.23 -9.52
N PRO A 53 0.37 14.25 -9.51
CA PRO A 53 1.14 13.26 -8.80
C PRO A 53 0.93 13.39 -7.29
N ALA A 54 0.91 12.26 -6.59
CA ALA A 54 0.79 12.24 -5.14
C ALA A 54 1.75 11.24 -4.51
N ARG A 55 1.88 11.28 -3.18
CA ARG A 55 2.71 10.37 -2.40
C ARG A 55 1.84 9.59 -1.45
N ARG A 56 2.11 8.30 -1.33
CA ARG A 56 1.37 7.40 -0.44
C ARG A 56 2.36 6.65 0.45
N ALA A 57 2.06 6.54 1.74
CA ALA A 57 2.86 5.74 2.66
C ALA A 57 2.96 4.29 2.16
N LEU A 58 4.19 3.76 2.11
CA LEU A 58 4.48 2.42 1.60
C LEU A 58 4.05 1.35 2.62
N LEU A 59 4.20 1.64 3.90
CA LEU A 59 3.83 0.76 5.01
C LEU A 59 2.55 1.26 5.67
N LEU A 60 1.71 0.32 6.09
CA LEU A 60 0.49 0.56 6.84
C LEU A 60 0.62 -0.11 8.21
N GLN A 61 0.50 0.67 9.28
CA GLN A 61 0.49 0.15 10.64
C GLN A 61 -0.94 0.24 11.22
N PRO A 62 -1.63 -0.91 11.44
CA PRO A 62 -2.93 -0.92 12.08
C PRO A 62 -2.85 -0.36 13.50
N GLN A 63 -3.75 0.56 13.83
CA GLN A 63 -3.78 1.21 15.14
C GLN A 63 -4.74 0.48 16.07
N LYS A 64 -4.40 0.42 17.36
CA LYS A 64 -5.24 -0.21 18.39
C LYS A 64 -5.62 -1.65 18.04
N MET A 65 -4.67 -2.42 17.48
CA MET A 65 -4.88 -3.82 17.13
C MET A 65 -5.28 -4.62 18.37
N GLN A 66 -6.40 -5.32 18.27
CA GLN A 66 -6.93 -6.26 19.25
C GLN A 66 -7.35 -7.52 18.51
N TRP A 67 -7.15 -8.66 19.14
CA TRP A 67 -7.66 -9.93 18.65
C TRP A 67 -8.26 -10.76 19.77
N ASN A 68 -9.27 -11.55 19.43
CA ASN A 68 -9.89 -12.49 20.34
C ASN A 68 -10.15 -13.81 19.60
N TRP A 69 -9.56 -14.89 20.07
CA TRP A 69 -9.87 -16.24 19.57
C TRP A 69 -11.17 -16.70 20.22
N TRP A 70 -12.13 -17.08 19.39
CA TRP A 70 -13.39 -17.64 19.86
C TRP A 70 -13.28 -19.17 20.02
N ASP A 71 -12.48 -19.81 19.15
CA ASP A 71 -12.10 -21.22 19.17
C ASP A 71 -10.79 -21.42 18.39
N ASP A 72 -10.39 -22.66 18.16
CA ASP A 72 -9.12 -23.01 17.48
C ASP A 72 -9.08 -22.63 15.99
N ALA A 73 -10.21 -22.24 15.38
CA ALA A 73 -10.32 -21.92 13.96
C ALA A 73 -10.89 -20.51 13.67
N THR A 74 -11.30 -19.77 14.69
CA THR A 74 -12.01 -18.49 14.55
C THR A 74 -11.35 -17.39 15.37
N VAL A 75 -10.87 -16.35 14.70
CA VAL A 75 -10.30 -15.15 15.33
C VAL A 75 -11.07 -13.90 14.91
N GLU A 76 -11.49 -13.12 15.90
CA GLU A 76 -12.00 -11.77 15.70
C GLU A 76 -10.82 -10.79 15.75
N LEU A 77 -10.69 -9.93 14.72
CA LEU A 77 -9.71 -8.86 14.67
C LEU A 77 -10.39 -7.50 14.72
N ARG A 78 -9.87 -6.58 15.53
CA ARG A 78 -10.32 -5.19 15.59
C ARG A 78 -9.12 -4.26 15.50
N PHE A 79 -9.15 -3.33 14.56
CA PHE A 79 -8.11 -2.33 14.39
C PHE A 79 -8.68 -1.12 13.65
N TRP A 80 -8.03 0.02 13.80
CA TRP A 80 -8.32 1.23 13.06
C TRP A 80 -7.28 1.45 11.97
N LEU A 81 -7.72 1.91 10.79
CA LEU A 81 -6.87 2.31 9.68
C LEU A 81 -7.20 3.75 9.25
N PRO A 82 -6.19 4.51 8.79
CA PRO A 82 -6.44 5.81 8.20
C PRO A 82 -7.24 5.68 6.89
N ALA A 83 -7.94 6.76 6.53
CA ALA A 83 -8.71 6.83 5.30
C ALA A 83 -7.86 6.50 4.07
N GLY A 84 -8.46 5.81 3.10
CA GLY A 84 -7.78 5.35 1.90
C GLY A 84 -6.93 4.09 2.09
N SER A 85 -6.88 3.49 3.29
CA SER A 85 -6.29 2.18 3.55
C SER A 85 -7.34 1.08 3.58
N PHE A 86 -6.94 -0.18 3.38
CA PHE A 86 -7.86 -1.31 3.26
C PHE A 86 -7.55 -2.38 4.31
N ALA A 87 -8.61 -2.88 4.98
CA ALA A 87 -8.48 -3.97 5.95
C ALA A 87 -8.00 -5.28 5.32
N THR A 88 -8.33 -5.51 4.05
CA THR A 88 -7.88 -6.67 3.27
C THR A 88 -6.36 -6.73 3.14
N SER A 89 -5.67 -5.58 3.10
CA SER A 89 -4.20 -5.54 3.10
C SER A 89 -3.59 -6.08 4.41
N VAL A 90 -4.28 -5.89 5.55
CA VAL A 90 -3.85 -6.45 6.84
C VAL A 90 -4.13 -7.95 6.88
N VAL A 91 -5.33 -8.36 6.48
CA VAL A 91 -5.75 -9.77 6.47
C VAL A 91 -4.85 -10.60 5.56
N ARG A 92 -4.44 -10.07 4.40
CA ARG A 92 -3.52 -10.71 3.46
C ARG A 92 -2.21 -11.17 4.11
N GLU A 93 -1.70 -10.42 5.09
CA GLU A 93 -0.44 -10.77 5.77
C GLU A 93 -0.63 -11.82 6.88
N ILE A 94 -1.88 -12.05 7.31
CA ILE A 94 -2.23 -13.03 8.34
C ILE A 94 -2.67 -14.36 7.71
N MET A 95 -3.43 -14.28 6.62
CA MET A 95 -4.02 -15.42 5.93
C MET A 95 -3.51 -15.48 4.49
N ARG A 96 -2.90 -16.61 4.13
CA ARG A 96 -2.63 -16.95 2.73
C ARG A 96 -3.87 -17.65 2.19
N GLN A 97 -4.68 -16.96 1.40
CA GLN A 97 -5.65 -17.65 0.57
C GLN A 97 -4.87 -18.37 -0.52
N GLU A 98 -4.79 -19.70 -0.43
CA GLU A 98 -4.49 -20.51 -1.61
C GLU A 98 -5.65 -20.32 -2.56
N SER A 99 -5.38 -19.72 -3.71
CA SER A 99 -6.36 -19.48 -4.76
C SER A 99 -6.89 -20.82 -5.27
N SER A 100 -8.01 -21.30 -4.72
CA SER A 100 -8.74 -22.44 -5.29
C SER A 100 -10.26 -22.29 -5.33
N ASP A 101 -10.92 -21.42 -4.54
CA ASP A 101 -12.38 -21.33 -4.61
C ASP A 101 -12.83 -19.89 -4.90
N ALA A 102 -12.78 -19.55 -6.19
CA ALA A 102 -13.77 -18.67 -6.78
C ALA A 102 -14.66 -19.52 -7.71
N ASP A 103 -15.18 -20.63 -7.20
CA ASP A 103 -16.37 -21.24 -7.82
C ASP A 103 -17.57 -20.37 -7.43
N ILE A 104 -17.68 -19.23 -8.13
CA ILE A 104 -18.93 -18.49 -8.22
C ILE A 104 -19.66 -19.13 -9.41
N SER A 105 -20.12 -20.37 -9.21
CA SER A 105 -21.16 -20.95 -10.05
C SER A 105 -22.49 -20.35 -9.60
N GLU A 106 -23.05 -19.52 -10.48
CA GLU A 106 -24.46 -19.14 -10.46
C GLU A 106 -25.31 -20.22 -11.14
#